data_AF-A0A7W1P8Z0-F1
#
_entry.id   AF-A0A7W1P8Z0-F1
#
_cell.length_a   1.000
_cell.length_b   1.000
_cell.length_c   1.000
_cell.angle_alpha   90.00
_cell.angle_beta   90.00
_cell.angle_gamma   90.00
#
_symmetry.space_group_name_H-M   'P 1'
#
loop_
_entity.id
_entity.type
_entity.pdbx_description
1 polymer ?
#
loop_
_entity_poly.entity_id
_entity_poly.type
_entity_poly.pdbx_seq_one_letter_code
_entity_poly.pdbx_strand_id
1 'polypeptide(L)'
;FPVFVALQALFTIGLALILATAAAFFRDVRHLVDVALAVLFWTTPILYELRQIPERLQLPILLSPLSPFVEAYHQMFYYRVWPGPLTWGLALGYTMAALAIGLLLIVRYEERLSERV
;
A
#
# COMPACT_ATOMS: atom_id res chain seq x y z
N PHE A 1 3.66 -5.16 16.84
CA PHE A 1 2.84 -3.95 16.69
C PHE A 1 3.58 -2.77 16.04
N PRO A 2 4.59 -2.10 16.66
CA PRO A 2 5.18 -0.87 16.12
C PRO A 2 5.87 -1.06 14.76
N VAL A 3 6.37 -2.26 14.49
CA VAL A 3 7.05 -2.59 13.22
C VAL A 3 6.10 -2.49 12.02
N PHE A 4 4.85 -2.96 12.14
CA PHE A 4 3.90 -2.88 11.01
C PHE A 4 3.45 -1.44 10.74
N VAL A 5 3.33 -0.62 11.79
CA VAL A 5 3.06 0.81 11.64
C VAL A 5 4.23 1.49 10.91
N ALA A 6 5.47 1.17 11.27
CA ALA A 6 6.65 1.69 10.58
C ALA A 6 6.70 1.24 9.11
N LEU A 7 6.42 -0.04 8.82
CA LEU A 7 6.34 -0.53 7.44
C LEU A 7 5.24 0.16 6.64
N GLN A 8 4.05 0.34 7.22
CA GLN A 8 2.97 1.06 6.55
C GLN A 8 3.33 2.54 6.31
N ALA A 9 3.97 3.19 7.27
CA ALA A 9 4.45 4.56 7.10
C ALA A 9 5.46 4.66 5.95
N LEU A 10 6.42 3.74 5.88
CA LEU A 10 7.39 3.67 4.78
C LEU A 10 6.71 3.38 3.42
N PHE A 11 5.76 2.46 3.40
CA PHE A 11 4.98 2.15 2.19
C PHE A 11 4.20 3.38 1.70
N THR A 12 3.52 4.08 2.61
CA THR A 12 2.74 5.28 2.28
C THR A 12 3.63 6.43 1.82
N ILE A 13 4.84 6.58 2.39
CA ILE A 13 5.84 7.52 1.89
C ILE A 13 6.26 7.16 0.46
N GLY A 14 6.58 5.90 0.19
CA GLY A 14 6.93 5.43 -1.16
C GLY A 14 5.81 5.72 -2.17
N LEU A 15 4.56 5.41 -1.81
CA LEU A 15 3.40 5.71 -2.63
C LEU A 15 3.21 7.22 -2.84
N ALA A 16 3.37 8.03 -1.79
CA ALA A 16 3.26 9.48 -1.87
C ALA A 16 4.31 10.08 -2.81
N LEU A 17 5.55 9.56 -2.83
CA LEU A 17 6.58 9.99 -3.78
C LEU A 17 6.20 9.69 -5.23
N ILE A 18 5.67 8.49 -5.49
CA ILE A 18 5.18 8.10 -6.82
C ILE A 18 4.06 9.05 -7.26
N LEU A 19 3.07 9.26 -6.39
CA LEU A 19 1.90 10.08 -6.70
C LEU A 19 2.24 11.56 -6.83
N ALA A 20 3.15 12.09 -6.00
CA ALA A 20 3.62 13.47 -6.08
C ALA A 20 4.32 13.73 -7.42
N THR A 21 5.20 12.81 -7.83
CA THR A 21 5.86 12.88 -9.13
C THR A 21 4.83 12.83 -10.26
N ALA A 22 3.89 11.90 -10.22
CA ALA A 22 2.85 11.78 -11.24
C ALA A 22 1.94 13.02 -11.31
N ALA A 23 1.52 13.57 -10.17
CA ALA A 23 0.67 14.74 -10.09
C ALA A 23 1.34 16.01 -10.61
N ALA A 24 2.69 16.11 -10.54
CA ALA A 24 3.44 17.22 -11.11
C ALA A 24 3.37 17.25 -12.66
N PHE A 25 3.25 16.08 -13.29
CA PHE A 25 3.14 15.97 -14.75
C PHE A 25 1.69 15.95 -15.25
N PHE A 26 0.76 15.41 -14.45
CA PHE A 26 -0.62 15.16 -14.85
C PHE A 26 -1.62 15.70 -13.82
N ARG A 27 -2.47 16.65 -14.24
CA ARG A 27 -3.48 17.28 -13.39
C ARG A 27 -4.58 16.31 -12.91
N ASP A 28 -4.86 15.26 -13.69
CA ASP A 28 -5.97 14.33 -13.42
C ASP A 28 -5.61 13.21 -12.42
N VAL A 29 -4.34 13.13 -12.00
CA VAL A 29 -3.87 12.11 -11.05
C VAL A 29 -4.62 12.18 -9.73
N ARG A 30 -4.97 13.40 -9.27
CA ARG A 30 -5.72 13.55 -8.01
C ARG A 30 -7.07 12.85 -8.06
N HIS A 31 -7.82 13.03 -9.15
CA HIS A 31 -9.10 12.36 -9.33
C HIS A 31 -8.95 10.83 -9.46
N LEU A 32 -7.91 10.37 -10.15
CA LEU A 32 -7.62 8.94 -10.27
C LEU A 32 -7.27 8.31 -8.92
N VAL A 33 -6.52 9.01 -8.07
CA VAL A 33 -6.18 8.55 -6.71
C VAL A 33 -7.44 8.40 -5.86
N ASP A 34 -8.36 9.37 -5.91
CA ASP A 34 -9.62 9.30 -5.15
C ASP A 34 -10.44 8.06 -5.53
N VAL A 35 -10.56 7.78 -6.84
CA VAL A 35 -11.24 6.58 -7.34
C VAL A 35 -10.49 5.31 -6.95
N ALA A 36 -9.17 5.31 -7.06
CA ALA A 36 -8.34 4.16 -6.69
C ALA A 36 -8.44 3.83 -5.20
N LEU A 37 -8.47 4.84 -4.33
CA LEU A 37 -8.67 4.66 -2.89
C LEU A 37 -10.05 4.09 -2.58
N ALA A 38 -11.10 4.54 -3.28
CA ALA A 38 -12.42 3.96 -3.15
C ALA A 38 -12.43 2.47 -3.52
N VAL A 39 -11.84 2.10 -4.66
CA VAL A 39 -11.72 0.70 -5.08
C VAL A 39 -10.90 -0.12 -4.08
N LEU A 40 -9.77 0.43 -3.61
CA LEU A 40 -8.92 -0.23 -2.60
C LEU A 40 -9.66 -0.46 -1.29
N PHE A 41 -10.48 0.50 -0.85
CA PHE A 41 -11.27 0.36 0.38
C PHE A 41 -12.24 -0.83 0.32
N TRP A 42 -12.90 -1.06 -0.83
CA TRP A 42 -13.82 -2.18 -1.00
C TRP A 42 -13.12 -3.53 -1.23
N THR A 43 -11.96 -3.51 -1.89
CA THR A 43 -11.19 -4.74 -2.21
C THR A 43 -10.34 -5.24 -1.07
N THR A 44 -10.04 -4.39 -0.09
CA THR A 44 -9.27 -4.77 1.10
C THR A 44 -10.19 -5.22 2.22
N PRO A 45 -9.74 -6.14 3.07
CA PRO A 45 -10.53 -6.68 4.18
C PRO A 45 -10.60 -5.68 5.35
N ILE A 46 -11.10 -4.47 5.10
CA ILE A 46 -11.28 -3.44 6.13
C ILE A 46 -12.63 -3.64 6.84
N LEU A 47 -13.68 -3.90 6.07
CA LEU A 47 -15.05 -4.09 6.60
C LEU A 47 -15.37 -5.54 6.96
N TYR A 48 -14.58 -6.48 6.45
CA TYR A 48 -14.82 -7.92 6.58
C TYR A 48 -13.51 -8.63 6.92
N GLU A 49 -13.62 -9.77 7.58
CA GLU A 49 -12.46 -10.57 7.94
C GLU A 49 -12.16 -11.61 6.87
N LEU A 50 -10.88 -11.89 6.61
CA LEU A 50 -10.45 -12.86 5.60
C LEU A 50 -11.07 -14.25 5.81
N ARG A 51 -11.32 -14.63 7.06
CA ARG A 51 -11.89 -15.93 7.45
C ARG A 51 -13.35 -16.12 7.03
N GLN A 52 -14.08 -15.04 6.77
CA GLN A 52 -15.49 -15.09 6.36
C GLN A 52 -15.63 -15.40 4.86
N ILE A 53 -14.53 -15.40 4.12
CA ILE A 53 -14.49 -15.53 2.66
C ILE A 53 -14.01 -16.94 2.28
N PRO A 54 -14.53 -17.54 1.20
CA PRO A 54 -14.03 -18.82 0.68
C PRO A 54 -12.51 -18.81 0.46
N GLU A 55 -11.82 -19.89 0.84
CA GLU A 55 -10.34 -20.01 0.79
C GLU A 55 -9.74 -19.62 -0.57
N ARG A 56 -10.44 -19.92 -1.67
CA ARG A 56 -10.00 -19.61 -3.04
C ARG A 56 -9.88 -18.10 -3.30
N LEU A 57 -10.66 -17.28 -2.61
CA LEU A 57 -10.69 -15.83 -2.76
C LEU A 57 -9.80 -15.11 -1.73
N GLN A 58 -9.34 -15.80 -0.69
CA GLN A 58 -8.46 -15.22 0.32
C GLN A 58 -7.10 -14.81 -0.26
N LEU A 59 -6.51 -15.62 -1.14
CA LEU A 59 -5.23 -15.31 -1.79
C LEU A 59 -5.29 -14.05 -2.68
N PRO A 60 -6.24 -13.92 -3.63
CA PRO A 60 -6.38 -12.70 -4.42
C PRO A 60 -6.58 -11.44 -3.59
N ILE A 61 -7.37 -11.54 -2.50
CA ILE A 61 -7.61 -10.40 -1.60
C ILE A 61 -6.34 -10.03 -0.85
N LEU A 62 -5.58 -11.02 -0.36
CA LEU A 62 -4.31 -10.80 0.33
C LEU A 62 -3.22 -10.20 -0.58
N LEU A 63 -3.31 -10.45 -1.89
CA LEU A 63 -2.46 -9.87 -2.93
C LEU A 63 -2.75 -8.39 -3.21
N SER A 64 -3.80 -7.79 -2.64
CA SER A 64 -3.99 -6.34 -2.74
C SER A 64 -2.93 -5.61 -1.90
N PRO A 65 -2.32 -4.51 -2.37
CA PRO A 65 -1.17 -3.88 -1.70
C PRO A 65 -1.40 -3.47 -0.24
N LEU A 66 -2.65 -3.11 0.10
CA LEU A 66 -3.03 -2.66 1.43
C LEU A 66 -3.49 -3.82 2.34
N SER A 67 -3.90 -4.96 1.78
CA SER A 67 -4.44 -6.08 2.54
C SER A 67 -3.46 -6.68 3.57
N PRO A 68 -2.15 -6.86 3.29
CA PRO A 68 -1.21 -7.40 4.27
C PRO A 68 -1.11 -6.54 5.54
N PHE A 69 -1.23 -5.22 5.41
CA PHE A 69 -1.19 -4.31 6.55
C PHE A 69 -2.47 -4.44 7.39
N VAL A 70 -3.63 -4.39 6.73
CA VAL A 70 -4.94 -4.51 7.40
C VAL A 70 -5.08 -5.86 8.11
N GLU A 71 -4.72 -6.95 7.43
CA GLU A 71 -4.77 -8.30 8.01
C GLU A 71 -3.82 -8.45 9.20
N ALA A 72 -2.64 -7.82 9.15
CA ALA A 72 -1.73 -7.82 10.29
C ALA A 72 -2.33 -7.12 11.51
N TYR A 73 -3.07 -6.02 11.31
CA TYR A 73 -3.80 -5.37 12.41
C TYR A 73 -4.95 -6.22 12.94
N HIS A 74 -5.72 -6.87 12.07
CA HIS A 74 -6.77 -7.80 12.49
C HIS A 74 -6.19 -8.94 13.35
N GLN A 75 -5.10 -9.56 12.91
CA GLN A 75 -4.44 -10.65 13.62
C GLN A 75 -3.91 -10.19 14.99
N MET A 76 -3.24 -9.03 15.04
CA MET A 76 -2.67 -8.51 16.30
C MET A 76 -3.73 -8.03 17.29
N PHE A 77 -4.77 -7.33 16.85
CA PHE A 77 -5.72 -6.68 17.75
C PHE A 77 -6.93 -7.53 18.09
N TYR A 78 -7.56 -8.16 17.10
CA TYR A 78 -8.75 -8.97 17.32
C TYR A 78 -8.38 -10.36 17.83
N TYR A 79 -7.44 -11.00 17.14
CA TYR A 79 -7.08 -12.39 17.42
C TYR A 79 -5.94 -12.55 18.43
N ARG A 80 -5.19 -11.47 18.71
CA ARG A 80 -3.99 -11.48 19.55
C ARG A 80 -2.94 -12.52 19.09
N VAL A 81 -2.89 -12.77 17.79
CA VAL A 81 -1.93 -13.67 17.15
C VAL A 81 -0.94 -12.86 16.32
N TRP A 82 0.30 -13.33 16.26
CA TRP A 82 1.30 -12.72 15.39
C TRP A 82 1.01 -13.00 13.91
N PRO A 83 1.24 -12.04 13.01
CA PRO A 83 0.96 -12.26 11.61
C PRO A 83 1.81 -13.35 11.00
N GLY A 84 1.20 -14.11 10.10
CA GLY A 84 1.86 -15.22 9.41
C GLY A 84 3.03 -14.76 8.52
N PRO A 85 3.96 -15.67 8.17
CA PRO A 85 5.12 -15.35 7.34
C PRO A 85 4.75 -14.75 5.97
N LEU A 86 3.64 -15.18 5.38
CA LEU A 86 3.14 -14.65 4.10
C LEU A 86 2.78 -13.16 4.22
N THR A 87 2.05 -12.77 5.27
CA THR A 87 1.67 -11.37 5.54
C THR A 87 2.90 -10.48 5.69
N TRP A 88 3.92 -10.96 6.42
CA TRP A 88 5.21 -10.28 6.54
C TRP A 88 5.92 -10.12 5.20
N GLY A 89 6.04 -11.21 4.43
CA GLY A 89 6.71 -11.21 3.13
C GLY A 89 6.06 -10.23 2.15
N LEU A 90 4.72 -10.23 2.09
CA LEU A 90 3.96 -9.30 1.27
C LEU A 90 4.10 -7.86 1.75
N ALA A 91 3.92 -7.58 3.03
CA ALA A 91 4.05 -6.22 3.58
C ALA A 91 5.45 -5.63 3.33
N LEU A 92 6.51 -6.42 3.55
CA LEU A 92 7.88 -6.00 3.28
C LEU A 92 8.10 -5.80 1.77
N GLY A 93 7.63 -6.73 0.94
CA GLY A 93 7.74 -6.66 -0.51
C GLY A 93 7.09 -5.39 -1.08
N TYR A 94 5.85 -5.08 -0.68
CA TYR A 94 5.17 -3.86 -1.10
C TYR A 94 5.86 -2.59 -0.59
N THR A 95 6.33 -2.59 0.66
CA THR A 95 7.05 -1.44 1.23
C THR A 95 8.32 -1.15 0.44
N MET A 96 9.13 -2.18 0.20
CA MET A 96 10.38 -2.06 -0.56
C MET A 96 10.14 -1.65 -2.01
N ALA A 97 9.15 -2.25 -2.66
CA ALA A 97 8.80 -1.91 -4.04
C ALA A 97 8.32 -0.45 -4.16
N ALA A 98 7.41 -0.01 -3.28
CA ALA A 98 6.89 1.35 -3.29
C ALA A 98 7.98 2.39 -3.04
N LEU A 99 8.88 2.14 -2.07
CA LEU A 99 10.01 3.02 -1.81
C LEU A 99 11.01 3.04 -2.97
N ALA A 100 11.40 1.87 -3.49
CA ALA A 100 12.35 1.80 -4.59
C ALA A 100 11.83 2.53 -5.83
N ILE A 101 10.56 2.31 -6.20
CA ILE A 101 9.93 2.98 -7.34
C ILE A 101 9.78 4.48 -7.06
N GLY A 102 9.30 4.87 -5.88
CA GLY A 102 9.12 6.28 -5.52
C GLY A 102 10.42 7.08 -5.52
N LEU A 103 11.49 6.52 -4.95
CA LEU A 103 12.82 7.14 -4.95
C LEU A 103 13.44 7.14 -6.34
N LEU A 104 13.27 6.09 -7.13
CA LEU A 104 13.77 6.07 -8.50
C LEU A 104 13.07 7.12 -9.37
N LEU A 105 11.76 7.29 -9.21
CA LEU A 105 11.01 8.32 -9.92
C LEU A 105 11.46 9.72 -9.50
N ILE A 106 11.59 10.03 -8.21
CA ILE A 106 12.00 11.37 -7.79
C ILE A 106 13.39 11.71 -8.35
N VAL A 107 14.36 10.81 -8.22
CA VAL A 107 15.73 11.00 -8.72
C VAL A 107 15.77 11.09 -10.24
N ARG A 108 14.94 10.31 -10.95
CA ARG A 108 14.93 10.31 -12.41
C ARG A 108 14.29 11.57 -13.00
N TYR A 109 13.34 12.18 -12.30
CA TYR A 109 12.56 13.31 -12.79
C TYR A 109 12.91 14.64 -12.12
N GLU A 110 13.91 14.67 -11.22
CA GLU A 110 14.34 15.85 -10.47
C GLU A 110 14.64 17.06 -11.39
N GLU A 111 15.42 16.86 -12.47
CA GLU A 111 15.75 17.93 -13.42
C GLU A 111 14.50 18.52 -14.09
N ARG A 112 13.59 17.65 -14.57
CA ARG A 112 12.34 18.07 -15.23
C ARG A 112 11.32 18.67 -14.29
N LEU A 113 11.37 18.33 -13.01
CA LEU A 113 10.57 18.93 -11.95
C LEU A 113 11.04 20.36 -11.67
N SER A 114 12.36 20.59 -11.64
CA SER A 114 12.94 21.92 -11.39
C SER A 114 12.61 22.95 -12.48
N GLU A 115 12.43 22.52 -13.73
CA GLU A 115 12.07 23.40 -14.85
C GLU A 115 10.59 23.82 -14.88
N ARG A 116 9.73 23.12 -14.15
CA ARG A 116 8.26 23.31 -14.20
C ARG A 116 7.67 23.99 -12.97
N VAL A 117 8.42 24.08 -11.87
CA VAL A 117 8.05 24.78 -10.63
C VAL A 117 8.55 26.22 -10.70
#